data_AF-A0A2V8NDZ2-F1
#
_entry.id   AF-A0A2V8NDZ2-F1
#
_cell.length_a   1.000
_cell.length_b   1.000
_cell.length_c   1.000
_cell.angle_alpha   90.00
_cell.angle_beta   90.00
_cell.angle_gamma   90.00
#
_symmetry.space_group_name_H-M   'P 1'
#
loop_
_entity.id
_entity.type
_entity.pdbx_description
1 polymer ?
#
loop_
_entity_poly.entity_id
_entity_poly.type
_entity_poly.pdbx_seq_one_letter_code
_entity_poly.pdbx_strand_id
1 'polypeptide(L)' 'MNLTLAALLIVFATLAACDSPETTRTRGGGPGADVGNRTKVVDMHQGSQPFWKTPQIISAKHPPLESARQADELSRK' A
#
# COMPACT_ATOMS: atom_id res chain seq x y z
N MET A 1 33.83 29.62 -7.92
CA MET A 1 33.50 28.34 -8.58
C MET A 1 33.44 28.61 -10.08
N ASN A 2 34.32 27.99 -10.87
CA ASN A 2 34.47 28.30 -12.29
C ASN A 2 33.24 27.80 -13.06
N LEU A 3 32.71 28.59 -14.00
CA LEU A 3 31.47 28.28 -14.73
C LEU A 3 31.52 26.91 -15.43
N THR A 4 32.69 26.55 -15.96
CA THR A 4 32.99 25.26 -16.58
C THR A 4 32.93 24.10 -15.58
N LEU A 5 33.42 24.29 -14.35
CA LEU A 5 33.35 23.29 -13.29
C LEU A 5 31.90 23.06 -12.84
N ALA A 6 31.11 24.13 -12.75
CA ALA A 6 29.69 24.04 -12.43
C ALA A 6 28.91 23.29 -13.52
N ALA A 7 29.17 23.58 -14.80
CA ALA A 7 28.54 22.88 -15.91
C ALA A 7 28.87 21.38 -15.92
N LEU A 8 30.14 21.01 -15.68
CA LEU A 8 30.57 19.61 -15.57
C LEU A 8 29.86 18.88 -14.43
N LEU A 9 29.74 19.50 -13.26
CA LEU A 9 29.05 18.89 -12.10
C LEU A 9 27.57 18.64 -12.38
N ILE A 10 26.89 19.57 -13.06
CA ILE A 10 25.47 19.41 -13.44
C ILE A 10 25.31 18.22 -14.39
N VAL A 11 26.16 18.11 -15.42
CA VAL A 11 26.11 17.00 -16.38
C VAL A 11 26.37 15.66 -15.70
N PHE A 12 27.34 15.59 -14.80
CA PHE A 12 27.60 14.35 -14.05
C PHE A 12 26.44 13.98 -13.10
N ALA A 13 25.82 14.95 -12.44
CA ALA A 13 24.70 14.71 -11.54
C ALA A 13 23.45 14.18 -12.27
N THR A 14 23.16 14.69 -13.47
CA THR A 14 22.02 14.21 -14.27
C THR A 14 22.24 12.81 -14.84
N LEU A 15 23.47 12.46 -15.20
CA LEU A 15 23.82 11.12 -15.68
C LEU A 15 23.76 10.07 -14.56
N ALA A 16 24.17 10.43 -13.34
CA ALA A 16 24.11 9.54 -12.18
C ALA A 16 22.67 9.28 -11.67
N ALA A 17 21.73 10.18 -11.94
CA ALA A 17 20.33 10.03 -11.53
C ALA A 17 19.58 8.90 -12.28
N CYS A 18 20.04 8.54 -13.48
CA CYS A 18 19.43 7.49 -14.29
C CYS A 18 19.57 6.09 -13.67
N ASP A 19 20.61 5.85 -12.86
CA ASP A 19 20.91 4.57 -12.23
C ASP A 19 20.48 4.52 -10.75
N SER A 20 19.52 5.37 -10.36
CA SER A 20 19.03 5.33 -8.98
C SER A 20 18.28 4.01 -8.72
N PRO A 21 18.40 3.43 -7.51
CA PRO A 21 17.62 2.25 -7.12
C PRO A 21 16.10 2.45 -7.23
N GLU A 22 15.64 3.70 -7.28
CA GLU A 22 14.22 4.03 -7.45
C GLU A 22 13.74 3.89 -8.90
N THR A 23 14.64 3.90 -9.91
CA THR A 23 14.29 3.65 -11.31
C THR A 23 13.80 2.21 -11.53
N THR A 24 14.38 1.24 -10.82
CA THR A 24 14.03 -0.18 -10.95
C THR A 24 12.97 -0.62 -9.94
N ARG A 25 12.57 0.28 -9.02
CA ARG A 25 11.56 -0.02 -8.02
C ARG A 25 10.17 -0.04 -8.65
N THR A 26 9.68 -1.23 -8.92
CA THR A 26 8.27 -1.45 -9.20
C THR A 26 7.46 -1.31 -7.92
N ARG A 27 6.74 -0.19 -7.77
CA ARG A 27 5.53 -0.18 -6.94
C ARG A 27 4.56 -1.13 -7.65
N GLY A 28 4.17 -2.23 -6.99
CA GLY A 28 3.57 -3.38 -7.67
C GLY A 28 2.39 -2.98 -8.54
N GLY A 29 2.58 -2.84 -9.86
CA GLY A 29 1.65 -2.18 -10.80
C GLY A 29 0.39 -2.97 -11.14
N GLY A 30 0.02 -3.93 -10.30
CA GLY A 30 -1.22 -4.69 -10.43
C GLY A 30 -2.40 -3.99 -9.75
N PRO A 31 -3.60 -4.58 -9.83
CA PRO A 31 -4.75 -4.11 -9.05
C PRO A 31 -4.40 -3.98 -7.56
N GLY A 32 -4.50 -2.78 -7.01
CA GLY A 32 -4.14 -2.42 -5.65
C GLY A 32 -2.86 -1.59 -5.51
N ALA A 33 -2.12 -1.35 -6.61
CA ALA A 33 -0.88 -0.56 -6.63
C ALA A 33 -1.09 0.89 -6.16
N ASP A 34 -2.17 1.50 -6.65
CA ASP A 34 -2.49 2.92 -6.51
C ASP A 34 -3.88 3.10 -5.91
N VAL A 35 -4.10 4.25 -5.26
CA VAL A 35 -5.42 4.62 -4.75
C VAL A 35 -6.41 4.72 -5.92
N GLY A 36 -7.39 3.82 -5.93
CA GLY A 36 -8.40 3.75 -6.99
C GLY A 36 -8.10 2.75 -8.11
N ASN A 37 -6.86 2.26 -8.21
CA ASN A 37 -6.47 1.18 -9.14
C ASN A 37 -6.84 -0.20 -8.56
N ARG A 38 -8.07 -0.38 -8.08
CA ARG A 38 -8.57 -1.65 -7.54
C ARG A 38 -9.64 -2.15 -8.48
N THR A 39 -9.56 -3.42 -8.87
CA THR A 39 -10.52 -4.05 -9.79
C THR A 39 -11.83 -4.32 -9.05
N LYS A 40 -12.09 -5.57 -8.65
CA LYS A 40 -13.28 -5.88 -7.87
C LYS A 40 -13.02 -5.54 -6.40
N VAL A 41 -14.00 -4.91 -5.77
CA VAL A 41 -14.07 -4.90 -4.30
C VAL A 41 -14.19 -6.36 -3.88
N VAL A 42 -13.19 -6.84 -3.15
CA VAL A 42 -13.28 -8.16 -2.51
C VAL A 42 -14.26 -7.99 -1.37
N ASP A 43 -15.43 -8.60 -1.52
CA ASP A 43 -16.43 -8.58 -0.47
C ASP A 43 -16.08 -9.62 0.59
N MET A 44 -16.15 -9.22 1.85
CA MET A 44 -15.82 -10.12 2.93
C MET A 44 -17.00 -11.04 3.20
N HIS A 45 -16.75 -12.35 3.26
CA HIS A 45 -17.78 -13.30 3.69
C HIS A 45 -18.29 -12.93 5.08
N GLN A 46 -19.59 -13.15 5.27
CA GLN A 46 -20.25 -12.96 6.57
C GLN A 46 -19.55 -13.81 7.64
N GLY A 47 -19.49 -13.28 8.86
CA GLY A 47 -18.87 -13.96 10.00
C GLY A 47 -17.34 -13.96 9.98
N SER A 48 -16.73 -13.28 9.01
CA SER A 48 -15.28 -13.15 8.91
C SER A 48 -14.66 -12.47 10.13
N GLN A 49 -13.48 -12.97 10.53
CA GLN A 49 -12.73 -12.49 11.68
C GLN A 49 -11.30 -12.08 11.24
N PRO A 50 -11.14 -10.90 10.60
CA PRO A 50 -9.85 -10.46 10.04
C PRO A 50 -8.71 -10.40 11.06
N PHE A 51 -9.05 -10.22 12.33
CA PHE A 51 -8.12 -10.03 13.43
C PHE A 51 -8.08 -11.23 14.39
N TRP A 52 -8.50 -12.41 13.93
CA TRP A 52 -8.50 -13.60 14.79
C TRP A 52 -7.09 -13.92 15.29
N LYS A 53 -6.94 -13.93 16.63
CA LYS A 53 -5.66 -14.16 17.32
C LYS A 53 -4.54 -13.21 16.92
N THR A 54 -4.85 -12.07 16.30
CA THR A 54 -3.84 -11.05 16.03
C THR A 54 -3.43 -10.39 17.35
N PRO A 55 -2.13 -10.42 17.71
CA PRO A 55 -1.67 -9.80 18.95
C PRO A 55 -1.84 -8.27 18.90
N GLN A 56 -2.41 -7.70 19.96
CA GLN A 56 -2.56 -6.26 20.13
C GLN A 56 -1.27 -5.66 20.67
N ILE A 57 -0.39 -5.27 19.75
CA ILE A 57 0.89 -4.60 20.08
C ILE A 57 0.68 -3.10 20.29
N ILE A 58 -0.42 -2.54 19.77
CA ILE A 58 -0.78 -1.12 19.82
C ILE A 58 -2.21 -1.02 20.36
N SER A 59 -2.48 -0.06 21.26
CA SER A 59 -3.82 0.21 21.83
C SER A 59 -4.79 0.87 20.83
N ALA A 60 -4.65 0.59 19.54
CA ALA A 60 -5.55 1.10 18.52
C ALA A 60 -6.89 0.36 18.60
N LYS A 61 -7.99 1.12 18.56
CA LYS A 61 -9.33 0.53 18.50
C LYS A 61 -9.52 -0.11 17.13
N HIS A 62 -9.80 -1.41 17.10
CA HIS A 62 -10.11 -2.11 15.86
C HIS A 62 -11.43 -1.60 15.26
N PRO A 63 -11.59 -1.69 13.92
CA PRO A 63 -12.88 -1.48 13.27
C PRO A 63 -13.96 -2.39 13.90
N PRO A 64 -15.21 -1.92 14.00
CA PRO A 64 -16.30 -2.72 14.53
C PRO A 64 -16.57 -3.95 13.64
N LEU A 65 -16.72 -5.13 14.26
CA LEU A 65 -17.02 -6.40 13.58
C LEU A 65 -18.49 -6.83 13.73
N GLU A 66 -19.30 -6.08 14.49
CA GLU A 66 -20.67 -6.47 14.83
C GLU A 66 -21.57 -6.60 13.60
N SER A 67 -21.40 -5.75 12.60
CA SER A 67 -22.15 -5.84 11.34
C SER A 67 -21.88 -7.15 10.60
N ALA A 68 -20.62 -7.62 10.60
CA ALA A 68 -20.25 -8.89 9.98
C ALA A 68 -20.81 -10.11 10.74
N ARG A 69 -20.90 -10.04 12.08
CA ARG A 69 -21.51 -11.09 12.93
C ARG A 69 -23.02 -11.14 12.75
N GLN A 70 -23.68 -9.97 12.81
CA GLN A 70 -25.12 -9.88 12.61
C GLN A 70 -25.53 -10.43 11.24
N ALA A 71 -24.78 -10.09 10.19
CA ALA A 71 -25.04 -10.59 8.84
C ALA A 71 -24.94 -12.12 8.76
N ASP A 72 -23.95 -12.74 9.42
CA ASP A 72 -23.79 -14.20 9.50
C ASP A 72 -24.91 -14.90 10.25
N GLU A 73 -25.37 -14.31 11.36
CA GLU A 73 -26.51 -14.84 12.10
C GLU A 73 -27.80 -14.79 11.29
N LEU A 74 -27.99 -13.74 10.47
CA LEU A 74 -29.16 -13.58 9.62
C LEU A 74 -29.15 -14.53 8.42
N SER A 75 -28.00 -14.90 7.87
CA SER A 75 -27.93 -15.83 6.72
C SER A 75 -28.08 -17.30 7.09
N ARG A 76 -27.91 -17.64 8.37
CA ARG A 76 -28.11 -19.00 8.89
C ARG A 76 -29.58 -19.33 9.20
N LYS A 77 -30.48 -18.35 9.12
CA LYS A 77 -31.92 -18.51 9.34
C LYS A 77 -32.62 -18.86 8.02
#